data_AF-A0A182UQS1-F1
#
_entry.id   AF-A0A182UQS1-F1
#
_cell.length_a   1.000
_cell.length_b   1.000
_cell.length_c   1.000
_cell.angle_alpha   90.00
_cell.angle_beta   90.00
_cell.angle_gamma   90.00
#
_symmetry.space_group_name_H-M   'P 1'
#
loop_
_entity.id
_entity.type
_entity.pdbx_description
1 polymer ?
#
loop_
_entity_poly.entity_id
_entity_poly.type
_entity_poly.pdbx_seq_one_letter_code
_entity_poly.pdbx_strand_id
1 'polypeptide(L)'
;MMGLDAKLWFHRSVSGVEAETMLLERGFDGSFLARYSSSSPGAFTLSVRRGQEVTHIKIQNNGDFFDLYGGEKFATLSELVQYYMENGDQLKEKNGQIIELKQPLICAEPTTERSDSETWREVSR
;
A
#
# COMPACT_ATOMS: atom_id res chain seq x y z
N MET A 1 -14.95 -2.03 -14.03
CA MET A 1 -14.17 -2.89 -13.13
C MET A 1 -12.72 -2.45 -13.24
N MET A 2 -12.29 -1.48 -12.42
CA MET A 2 -10.88 -1.07 -12.44
C MET A 2 -10.11 -2.10 -11.62
N GLY A 3 -9.27 -2.88 -12.30
CA GLY A 3 -8.26 -3.68 -11.61
C GLY A 3 -7.39 -2.70 -10.83
N LEU A 4 -7.33 -2.86 -9.51
CA LEU A 4 -6.30 -2.21 -8.71
C LEU A 4 -4.97 -2.72 -9.27
N ASP A 5 -4.27 -1.90 -10.07
CA ASP A 5 -2.88 -2.18 -10.41
C ASP A 5 -2.10 -2.16 -9.10
N ALA A 6 -1.91 -3.35 -8.52
CA ALA A 6 -1.33 -3.52 -7.19
C ALA A 6 0.06 -2.88 -7.02
N LYS A 7 0.71 -2.57 -8.14
CA LYS A 7 1.97 -1.83 -8.20
C LYS A 7 1.86 -0.38 -7.75
N LEU A 8 0.68 0.25 -7.86
CA LEU A 8 0.54 1.69 -7.64
C LEU A 8 0.47 2.09 -6.17
N TRP A 9 -0.03 1.23 -5.27
CA TRP A 9 -0.13 1.55 -3.84
C TRP A 9 0.95 0.92 -2.97
N PHE A 10 1.86 0.16 -3.58
CA PHE A 10 3.01 -0.41 -2.90
C PHE A 10 4.27 0.45 -3.11
N HIS A 11 4.72 1.10 -2.04
CA HIS A 11 5.86 2.02 -2.03
C HIS A 11 7.09 1.30 -1.47
N ARG A 12 8.03 0.94 -2.35
CA ARG A 12 9.20 0.10 -2.02
C ARG A 12 10.23 0.82 -1.14
N SER A 13 10.40 2.12 -1.29
CA SER A 13 11.46 2.89 -0.64
C SER A 13 10.93 3.95 0.32
N VAL A 14 9.81 3.65 0.98
CA VAL A 14 9.14 4.58 1.91
C VAL A 14 9.22 4.05 3.33
N SER A 15 9.73 4.88 4.24
CA SER A 15 9.75 4.65 5.69
C SER A 15 8.39 4.91 6.34
N GLY A 16 8.26 4.60 7.63
CA GLY A 16 7.05 4.96 8.40
C GLY A 16 6.79 6.46 8.43
N VAL A 17 7.82 7.24 8.73
CA VAL A 17 7.73 8.71 8.82
C VAL A 17 7.35 9.33 7.47
N GLU A 18 7.98 8.88 6.37
CA GLU A 18 7.61 9.36 5.03
C GLU A 18 6.17 8.99 4.66
N ALA A 19 5.72 7.78 5.03
CA ALA A 19 4.34 7.38 4.82
C ALA A 19 3.36 8.26 5.60
N GLU A 20 3.69 8.61 6.85
CA GLU A 20 2.89 9.53 7.66
C GLU A 20 2.76 10.89 6.97
N THR A 21 3.88 11.50 6.58
CA THR A 21 3.89 12.77 5.84
C THR A 21 3.04 12.70 4.58
N MET A 22 3.26 11.69 3.72
CA MET A 22 2.53 11.56 2.47
C MET A 22 1.02 11.40 2.69
N LEU A 23 0.60 10.60 3.67
CA LEU A 23 -0.81 10.36 3.97
C LEU A 23 -1.48 11.60 4.58
N LEU A 24 -0.79 12.32 5.46
CA LEU A 24 -1.32 13.53 6.10
C LEU A 24 -1.39 14.72 5.13
N GLU A 25 -0.44 14.85 4.21
CA GLU A 25 -0.39 15.97 3.25
C GLU A 25 -1.27 15.74 2.02
N ARG A 26 -1.31 14.51 1.49
CA ARG A 26 -1.94 14.21 0.18
C ARG A 26 -3.16 13.30 0.28
N GLY A 27 -3.30 12.56 1.37
CA GLY A 27 -4.41 11.64 1.58
C GLY A 27 -5.62 12.29 2.24
N PHE A 28 -6.68 11.50 2.36
CA PHE A 28 -7.86 11.75 3.19
C PHE A 28 -8.04 10.62 4.21
N ASP A 29 -9.01 10.75 5.10
CA ASP A 29 -9.38 9.68 6.02
C ASP A 29 -9.68 8.36 5.28
N GLY A 30 -9.08 7.25 5.74
CA GLY A 30 -9.10 5.95 5.07
C GLY A 30 -8.18 5.82 3.85
N SER A 31 -7.33 6.82 3.56
CA SER A 31 -6.26 6.67 2.58
C SER A 31 -5.18 5.75 3.11
N PHE A 32 -4.60 4.91 2.25
CA PHE A 32 -3.60 3.95 2.68
C PHE A 32 -2.49 3.74 1.66
N LEU A 33 -1.35 3.23 2.12
CA LEU A 33 -0.30 2.69 1.27
C LEU A 33 0.38 1.50 1.94
N ALA A 34 0.87 0.56 1.14
CA ALA A 34 1.70 -0.53 1.62
C ALA A 34 3.18 -0.20 1.38
N ARG A 35 4.04 -0.63 2.29
CA ARG A 35 5.50 -0.42 2.23
C ARG A 35 6.24 -1.60 2.86
N TYR A 36 7.55 -1.70 2.66
CA TYR A 36 8.36 -2.62 3.46
C TYR A 36 8.39 -2.18 4.93
N SER A 37 8.45 -3.16 5.83
CA SER A 37 8.61 -2.88 7.25
C SER A 37 10.05 -2.47 7.54
N SER A 38 10.23 -1.24 8.02
CA SER A 38 11.53 -0.73 8.49
C SER A 38 12.05 -1.50 9.72
N SER A 39 11.15 -2.12 10.49
CA SER A 39 11.46 -2.81 11.75
C SER A 39 11.63 -4.33 11.60
N SER A 40 11.28 -4.90 10.45
CA SER A 40 11.21 -6.34 10.26
C SER A 40 11.54 -6.68 8.80
N PRO A 41 12.80 -7.06 8.49
CA PRO A 41 13.22 -7.40 7.14
C PRO A 41 12.32 -8.49 6.52
N GLY A 42 11.90 -8.29 5.28
CA GLY A 42 11.03 -9.23 4.57
C GLY A 42 9.54 -9.15 4.91
N ALA A 43 9.15 -8.36 5.92
CA ALA A 43 7.76 -8.09 6.25
C ALA A 43 7.25 -6.80 5.59
N PHE A 44 5.93 -6.68 5.51
CA PHE A 44 5.26 -5.51 4.94
C PHE A 44 4.53 -4.72 6.04
N THR A 45 4.18 -3.48 5.74
CA THR A 45 3.38 -2.64 6.63
C THR A 45 2.37 -1.86 5.81
N LEU A 46 1.10 -1.93 6.22
CA LEU A 46 0.03 -1.09 5.70
C LEU A 46 -0.08 0.16 6.57
N SER A 47 0.11 1.32 5.97
CA SER A 47 -0.04 2.61 6.67
C SER A 47 -1.37 3.23 6.25
N VAL A 48 -2.23 3.58 7.20
CA VAL A 48 -3.60 4.04 6.95
C VAL A 48 -3.85 5.34 7.71
N ARG A 49 -4.33 6.37 7.02
CA ARG A 49 -4.74 7.64 7.65
C ARG A 49 -6.07 7.49 8.37
N ARG A 50 -6.12 7.97 9.61
CA ARG A 50 -7.31 8.04 10.46
C ARG A 50 -7.41 9.42 11.09
N GLY A 51 -8.19 10.30 10.46
CA GLY A 51 -8.30 11.71 10.84
C GLY A 51 -6.96 12.46 10.71
N GLN A 52 -6.34 12.76 11.85
CA GLN A 52 -5.04 13.45 11.95
C GLN A 52 -3.88 12.52 12.32
N GLU A 53 -4.14 11.23 12.44
CA GLU A 53 -3.14 10.22 12.78
C GLU A 53 -2.99 9.20 11.66
N VAL A 54 -1.93 8.41 11.73
CA VAL A 54 -1.68 7.29 10.82
C VAL A 54 -1.44 6.03 11.63
N THR A 55 -2.17 4.97 11.31
CA THR A 55 -2.00 3.66 11.92
C THR A 55 -1.13 2.79 11.02
N HIS A 56 -0.13 2.13 11.61
CA HIS A 56 0.74 1.19 10.92
C HIS A 56 0.41 -0.25 11.32
N ILE A 57 -0.08 -1.02 10.36
CA ILE A 57 -0.48 -2.41 10.53
C ILE A 57 0.60 -3.30 9.93
N LYS A 58 1.25 -4.11 10.76
CA LYS A 58 2.25 -5.07 10.28
C LYS A 58 1.55 -6.23 9.57
N ILE A 59 2.09 -6.59 8.42
CA ILE A 59 1.64 -7.73 7.63
C ILE A 59 2.70 -8.81 7.75
N GLN A 60 2.28 -9.98 8.21
CA GLN A 60 3.17 -11.14 8.31
C GLN A 60 3.29 -11.80 6.94
N ASN A 61 4.50 -12.23 6.60
CA ASN A 61 4.77 -13.09 5.46
C ASN A 61 5.38 -14.39 6.00
N ASN A 62 4.64 -15.48 5.90
CA ASN A 62 5.09 -16.79 6.38
C ASN A 62 5.80 -17.62 5.30
N GLY A 63 5.96 -17.10 4.08
CA GLY A 63 6.49 -17.82 2.91
C GLY A 63 5.40 -18.39 2.03
N ASP A 64 4.31 -18.89 2.62
CA ASP A 64 3.17 -19.48 1.88
C ASP A 64 1.97 -18.53 1.77
N PHE A 65 1.79 -17.63 2.73
CA PHE A 65 0.66 -16.71 2.80
C PHE A 65 0.98 -15.43 3.59
N PHE A 66 0.11 -14.45 3.40
CA PHE A 66 0.06 -13.18 4.12
C PHE A 66 -1.13 -13.12 5.08
N ASP A 67 -0.92 -12.55 6.26
CA ASP A 67 -1.99 -12.27 7.22
C ASP A 67 -1.68 -11.02 8.06
N LEU A 68 -2.62 -10.66 8.95
CA LEU A 68 -2.48 -9.56 9.92
C LEU A 68 -2.35 -10.07 11.36
N TYR A 69 -1.50 -11.08 11.58
CA TYR A 69 -1.29 -11.75 12.89
C TYR A 69 -2.57 -12.42 13.41
N GLY A 70 -3.34 -13.03 12.51
CA GLY A 70 -4.61 -13.69 12.77
C GLY A 70 -5.70 -13.34 11.76
N GLY A 71 -6.76 -14.16 11.70
CA GLY A 71 -7.85 -13.99 10.74
C GLY A 71 -7.61 -14.72 9.41
N GLU A 72 -8.04 -14.08 8.33
CA GLU A 72 -7.97 -14.61 6.96
C GLU A 72 -6.52 -14.65 6.45
N LYS A 73 -6.25 -15.61 5.55
CA LYS A 73 -4.93 -15.85 4.95
C LYS A 73 -5.02 -15.64 3.44
N PHE A 74 -4.03 -14.96 2.88
CA PHE A 74 -4.03 -14.56 1.48
C PHE A 74 -2.77 -15.04 0.76
N ALA A 75 -2.88 -15.46 -0.50
CA ALA A 75 -1.71 -15.90 -1.28
C ALA A 75 -0.87 -14.70 -1.73
N THR A 76 -1.49 -13.53 -1.92
CA THR A 76 -0.80 -12.30 -2.33
C THR A 76 -1.16 -11.11 -1.44
N LEU A 77 -0.25 -10.13 -1.38
CA LEU A 77 -0.51 -8.85 -0.72
C LEU A 77 -1.70 -8.10 -1.34
N SER A 78 -1.90 -8.25 -2.65
CA SER A 78 -3.01 -7.63 -3.38
C SER A 78 -4.37 -8.16 -2.94
N GLU A 79 -4.49 -9.48 -2.79
CA GLU A 79 -5.72 -10.12 -2.30
C GLU A 79 -6.03 -9.70 -0.87
N LEU A 80 -5.01 -9.61 0.00
CA LEU A 80 -5.18 -9.12 1.37
C LEU A 80 -5.77 -7.71 1.38
N VAL A 81 -5.17 -6.78 0.61
CA VAL A 81 -5.64 -5.39 0.54
C VAL A 81 -7.05 -5.33 -0.03
N GLN A 82 -7.31 -6.02 -1.14
CA GLN A 82 -8.63 -6.04 -1.77
C GLN A 82 -9.70 -6.56 -0.80
N TYR A 83 -9.43 -7.66 -0.10
CA TYR A 83 -10.37 -8.22 0.86
C TYR A 83 -10.74 -7.21 1.95
N TYR A 84 -9.77 -6.52 2.56
CA TYR A 84 -10.05 -5.55 3.62
C TYR A 84 -10.61 -4.21 3.10
N MET A 85 -10.47 -3.91 1.81
CA MET A 85 -11.21 -2.82 1.17
C MET A 85 -12.69 -3.17 0.99
N GLU A 86 -13.00 -4.41 0.61
CA GLU A 86 -14.38 -4.89 0.38
C GLU A 86 -15.11 -5.25 1.70
N ASN A 87 -14.36 -5.65 2.72
CA ASN A 87 -14.86 -6.12 4.02
C ASN A 87 -14.33 -5.23 5.17
N GLY A 88 -14.61 -3.93 5.10
CA GLY A 88 -14.06 -2.92 6.03
C GLY A 88 -14.39 -3.19 7.50
N ASP A 89 -15.47 -3.92 7.79
CA ASP A 89 -15.86 -4.33 9.15
C ASP A 89 -14.95 -5.41 9.74
N GLN A 90 -14.08 -6.05 8.96
CA GLN A 90 -13.17 -7.11 9.42
C GLN A 90 -11.83 -6.57 9.93
N LEU A 91 -11.42 -5.36 9.55
CA LEU A 91 -10.16 -4.78 9.98
C LEU A 91 -10.34 -3.93 11.24
N LYS A 92 -9.93 -4.46 12.40
CA LYS A 92 -10.13 -3.82 13.70
C LYS A 92 -8.85 -3.73 14.52
N GLU A 93 -8.72 -2.66 15.28
CA GLU A 93 -7.76 -2.55 16.36
C GLU A 93 -8.15 -3.43 17.56
N LYS A 94 -7.20 -3.65 18.47
CA LYS A 94 -7.43 -4.40 19.72
C LYS A 94 -8.52 -3.78 20.61
N ASN A 95 -8.72 -2.47 20.50
CA ASN A 95 -9.76 -1.74 21.23
C ASN A 95 -11.16 -1.85 20.56
N GLY A 96 -11.27 -2.57 19.44
CA GLY A 96 -12.52 -2.76 18.69
C GLY A 96 -12.82 -1.69 17.64
N GLN A 97 -12.00 -0.64 17.52
CA GLN A 97 -12.18 0.39 16.49
C GLN A 97 -11.90 -0.16 15.09
N ILE A 98 -12.76 0.20 14.15
CA ILE A 98 -12.63 -0.20 12.74
C ILE A 98 -11.58 0.68 12.05
N ILE A 99 -10.76 0.06 11.19
CA ILE A 99 -9.84 0.74 10.29
C ILE A 99 -10.35 0.53 8.86
N GLU A 100 -10.77 1.60 8.21
CA GLU A 100 -11.33 1.52 6.86
C GLU A 100 -10.26 1.76 5.79
N LEU A 101 -10.15 0.86 4.82
CA LEU A 101 -9.32 1.04 3.62
C LEU A 101 -10.19 1.57 2.49
N LYS A 102 -10.20 2.89 2.30
CA LYS A 102 -11.08 3.56 1.33
C LYS A 102 -10.42 3.80 -0.01
N GLN A 103 -9.20 4.35 0.02
CA GLN A 103 -8.52 4.76 -1.21
C GLN A 103 -7.00 4.54 -1.13
N PRO A 104 -6.39 3.95 -2.18
CA PRO A 104 -4.94 3.84 -2.25
C PRO A 104 -4.30 5.21 -2.48
N LEU A 105 -3.23 5.53 -1.75
CA LEU A 105 -2.33 6.62 -2.09
C LEU A 105 -1.32 6.13 -3.11
N ILE A 106 -1.48 6.58 -4.36
CA ILE A 106 -0.67 6.14 -5.49
C ILE A 106 0.78 6.65 -5.37
N CYS A 107 1.72 5.75 -5.59
CA CYS A 107 3.14 5.98 -5.76
C CYS A 107 3.32 6.77 -7.05
N ALA A 108 3.57 8.07 -6.90
CA ALA A 108 3.80 8.99 -8.01
C ALA A 108 5.25 8.94 -8.49
N GLU A 109 5.97 7.83 -8.26
CA GLU A 109 7.27 7.62 -8.91
C GLU A 109 7.03 7.83 -10.40
N PRO A 110 7.80 8.72 -11.06
CA PRO A 110 7.72 8.83 -12.50
C PRO A 110 8.09 7.45 -13.00
N THR A 111 7.11 6.69 -13.47
CA THR A 111 7.40 5.53 -14.29
C THR A 111 8.28 6.11 -15.38
N THR A 112 9.57 5.78 -15.36
CA THR A 112 10.41 5.90 -16.54
C THR A 112 9.87 4.85 -17.51
N GLU A 113 8.64 5.02 -17.99
CA GLU A 113 8.37 4.84 -19.38
C GLU A 113 9.12 5.99 -20.04
N ARG A 114 10.42 5.74 -20.25
CA ARG A 114 11.20 6.46 -21.23
C ARG A 114 10.37 6.37 -22.50
N SER A 115 9.71 7.47 -22.83
CA SER A 115 9.10 7.64 -24.14
C SER A 115 10.29 7.70 -25.10
N ASP A 116 10.82 6.54 -25.48
CA ASP A 116 11.82 6.38 -26.54
C ASP A 116 11.18 6.62 -27.93
N SER A 117 10.20 7.52 -28.00
CA SER A 117 9.63 8.01 -29.26
C SER A 117 10.52 9.07 -29.92
N GLU A 118 11.58 9.55 -29.22
CA GLU A 118 12.51 10.54 -29.78
C GLU A 118 13.84 9.95 -30.27
N THR A 119 14.15 8.68 -30.01
CA THR A 119 15.44 8.08 -30.42
C THR A 119 15.47 7.58 -31.88
N TRP A 120 14.32 7.36 -32.53
CA TRP A 120 14.27 6.91 -33.93
C TRP A 120 14.43 8.02 -34.98
N ARG A 121 14.36 9.29 -34.58
CA ARG A 121 14.53 10.43 -35.50
C ARG A 121 16.00 10.80 -35.78
N GLU A 122 16.94 10.30 -34.98
CA GLU A 122 18.37 10.66 -35.10
C GLU A 122 19.23 9.57 -35.75
N VAL A 123 18.72 8.34 -35.87
CA VAL A 123 19.37 7.21 -36.58
C VAL A 123 19.01 7.11 -38.07
N SER A 124 18.18 8.03 -38.57
CA SER A 124 17.77 8.07 -40.00
C SER A 124 18.40 9.24 -40.77
N ARG A 125 19.58 9.71 -40.36
CA ARG A 125 20.41 10.64 -41.16
C ARG A 125 21.71 9.99 -41.60
#